data_AF-A0A226N7B1-F1
#
_entry.id   AF-A0A226N7B1-F1
#
_cell.length_a   1.000
_cell.length_b   1.000
_cell.length_c   1.000
_cell.angle_alpha   90.00
_cell.angle_beta   90.00
_cell.angle_gamma   90.00
#
_symmetry.space_group_name_H-M   'P 1'
#
loop_
_entity.id
_entity.type
_entity.pdbx_description
1 polymer ?
#
loop_
_entity_poly.entity_id
_entity_poly.type
_entity_poly.pdbx_seq_one_letter_code
_entity_poly.pdbx_strand_id
1 'polypeptide(L)'
;MAREFELCPGRRVGGDNPCFIIAEIGQNHQGDLDIAKRMIRMAKDCGADCAKFQKSELEYKFNKKALERPYTSEHSWGKTYGEHKRHLEFSHDQYRELKKYAEEVGIFFTASGMDEV
;
A
#
# COMPACT_ATOMS: atom_id res chain seq x y z
N MET A 1 9.90 13.11 -28.92
CA MET A 1 8.96 13.69 -27.94
C MET A 1 8.82 12.74 -26.76
N ALA A 2 8.68 13.25 -25.54
CA ALA A 2 8.37 12.40 -24.39
C ALA A 2 6.99 11.75 -24.58
N ARG A 3 6.83 10.50 -24.16
CA ARG A 3 5.53 9.82 -24.19
C ARG A 3 4.64 10.41 -23.09
N GLU A 4 3.37 10.63 -23.41
CA GLU A 4 2.38 11.15 -22.47
C GLU A 4 1.16 10.24 -22.42
N PHE A 5 0.64 10.01 -21.21
CA PHE A 5 -0.59 9.25 -21.01
C PHE A 5 -1.33 9.74 -19.77
N GLU A 6 -2.62 9.42 -19.71
CA GLU A 6 -3.47 9.71 -18.55
C GLU A 6 -3.39 8.52 -17.59
N LEU A 7 -2.87 8.76 -16.38
CA LEU A 7 -2.69 7.72 -15.38
C LEU A 7 -3.95 7.55 -14.53
N CYS A 8 -4.61 8.66 -14.20
CA CYS A 8 -5.87 8.72 -13.47
C CYS A 8 -6.76 9.79 -14.12
N PRO A 9 -8.09 9.77 -13.92
CA PRO A 9 -8.98 10.78 -14.49
C PRO A 9 -8.49 12.22 -14.21
N GLY A 10 -8.16 12.95 -15.26
CA GLY A 10 -7.65 14.32 -15.18
C GLY A 10 -6.16 14.46 -14.82
N ARG A 11 -5.39 13.36 -14.74
CA ARG A 11 -3.95 13.38 -14.38
C ARG A 11 -3.08 12.77 -15.48
N ARG A 12 -2.41 13.64 -16.23
CA ARG A 12 -1.43 13.29 -17.27
C ARG A 12 -0.04 13.12 -16.66
N VAL A 13 0.72 12.16 -17.20
CA VAL A 13 2.12 11.89 -16.82
C VAL A 13 2.99 11.88 -18.08
N GLY A 14 4.20 12.44 -17.96
CA GLY A 14 5.16 12.62 -19.07
C GLY A 14 5.08 14.00 -19.71
N GLY A 15 5.99 14.29 -20.64
CA GLY A 15 6.07 15.61 -21.30
C GLY A 15 6.34 16.73 -20.30
N ASP A 16 5.63 17.85 -20.47
CA ASP A 16 5.72 19.04 -19.60
C ASP A 16 4.68 19.03 -18.46
N ASN A 17 3.98 17.90 -18.25
CA ASN A 17 3.00 17.78 -17.18
C ASN A 17 3.70 17.76 -15.79
N PRO A 18 3.02 18.24 -14.72
CA PRO A 18 3.56 18.15 -13.37
C PRO A 18 3.94 16.73 -12.97
N CYS A 19 4.98 16.59 -12.14
CA CYS A 19 5.37 15.30 -11.59
C CYS A 19 4.20 14.70 -10.80
N PHE A 20 3.92 13.42 -11.01
CA PHE A 20 2.91 12.69 -10.27
C PHE A 20 3.55 12.01 -9.06
N ILE A 21 3.18 12.45 -7.86
CA ILE A 21 3.82 12.02 -6.62
C ILE A 21 3.00 10.90 -5.98
N ILE A 22 3.62 9.73 -5.86
CA ILE A 22 3.06 8.56 -5.15
C ILE A 22 3.71 8.47 -3.76
N ALA A 23 2.90 8.60 -2.71
CA ALA A 23 3.29 8.30 -1.34
C ALA A 23 3.20 6.78 -1.10
N GLU A 24 4.34 6.11 -1.07
CA GLU A 24 4.44 4.68 -0.75
C GLU A 24 4.24 4.46 0.77
N ILE A 25 3.00 4.15 1.16
CA ILE A 25 2.67 3.74 2.52
C ILE A 25 3.17 2.31 2.76
N GLY A 26 3.06 1.44 1.75
CA GLY A 26 3.51 0.05 1.84
C GLY A 26 2.88 -0.67 3.04
N GLN A 27 3.71 -1.12 3.98
CA GLN A 27 3.28 -1.76 5.24
C GLN A 27 3.59 -0.92 6.49
N ASN A 28 3.87 0.39 6.34
CA ASN A 28 4.23 1.28 7.45
C ASN A 28 3.09 1.52 8.44
N HIS A 29 1.87 1.12 8.09
CA HIS A 29 0.68 1.19 8.93
C HIS A 29 0.64 0.14 10.06
N GLN A 30 1.61 -0.77 10.12
CA GLN A 30 1.76 -1.73 11.24
C GLN A 30 0.52 -2.62 11.46
N GLY A 31 -0.24 -2.93 10.41
CA GLY A 31 -1.50 -3.70 10.54
C GLY A 31 -2.67 -2.94 11.18
N ASP A 32 -2.52 -1.64 11.46
CA ASP A 32 -3.53 -0.80 12.08
C ASP A 32 -4.25 0.08 11.03
N LEU A 33 -5.57 -0.09 10.94
CA LEU A 33 -6.40 0.58 9.96
C LEU A 33 -6.51 2.10 10.19
N ASP A 34 -6.50 2.54 11.45
CA ASP A 34 -6.56 3.95 11.79
C ASP A 34 -5.23 4.64 11.52
N ILE A 35 -4.10 3.96 11.74
CA ILE A 35 -2.79 4.45 11.28
C ILE A 35 -2.80 4.60 9.75
N ALA A 36 -3.28 3.60 9.01
CA ALA A 36 -3.36 3.66 7.55
C ALA A 36 -4.21 4.86 7.07
N LYS A 37 -5.38 5.09 7.66
CA LYS A 37 -6.22 6.27 7.35
C LYS A 37 -5.53 7.59 7.67
N ARG A 38 -4.84 7.69 8.81
CA ARG A 38 -4.04 8.89 9.15
C ARG A 38 -2.93 9.13 8.12
N MET A 39 -2.25 8.08 7.67
CA MET A 39 -1.21 8.17 6.63
C MET A 39 -1.77 8.62 5.28
N ILE A 40 -2.94 8.11 4.87
CA ILE A 40 -3.64 8.57 3.65
C ILE A 40 -3.93 10.07 3.73
N ARG A 41 -4.49 10.53 4.86
CA ARG A 41 -4.81 11.94 5.07
C ARG A 41 -3.54 12.81 5.03
N MET A 42 -2.49 12.37 5.70
CA MET A 42 -1.21 13.07 5.74
C MET A 42 -0.57 13.17 4.35
N ALA A 43 -0.61 12.10 3.55
CA ALA A 43 -0.12 12.12 2.17
C ALA A 43 -0.83 13.20 1.35
N LYS A 44 -2.17 13.31 1.50
CA LYS A 44 -2.95 14.37 0.84
C LYS A 44 -2.55 15.76 1.32
N ASP A 45 -2.44 15.95 2.64
CA ASP A 45 -2.10 17.25 3.24
C ASP A 45 -0.68 17.71 2.84
N CYS A 46 0.24 16.77 2.58
CA CYS A 46 1.58 17.03 2.06
C CYS A 46 1.63 17.27 0.53
N GLY A 47 0.49 17.15 -0.18
CA GLY A 47 0.40 17.39 -1.62
C GLY A 47 0.73 16.19 -2.51
N ALA A 48 0.73 14.97 -1.99
CA ALA A 48 0.85 13.78 -2.83
C ALA A 48 -0.41 13.59 -3.69
N ASP A 49 -0.23 13.04 -4.90
CA ASP A 49 -1.34 12.73 -5.81
C ASP A 49 -1.98 11.38 -5.47
N CYS A 50 -1.19 10.43 -4.98
CA CYS A 50 -1.62 9.05 -4.75
C CYS A 50 -1.03 8.46 -3.46
N ALA A 51 -1.85 7.74 -2.70
CA ALA A 51 -1.41 6.87 -1.62
C ALA A 51 -1.32 5.41 -2.14
N LYS A 52 -0.14 4.79 -2.00
CA LYS A 52 0.11 3.42 -2.48
C LYS A 52 0.42 2.44 -1.34
N PHE A 53 -0.25 1.29 -1.38
CA PHE A 53 -0.07 0.16 -0.45
C PHE A 53 0.54 -1.07 -1.16
N GLN A 54 0.72 -2.16 -0.42
CA GLN A 54 1.15 -3.46 -0.94
C GLN A 54 0.17 -4.53 -0.50
N LYS A 55 -0.49 -5.22 -1.44
CA LYS A 55 -1.39 -6.33 -1.15
C LYS A 55 -0.65 -7.64 -1.40
N SER A 56 -0.79 -8.59 -0.49
CA SER A 56 -0.31 -9.96 -0.73
C SER A 56 -1.25 -11.02 -0.18
N GLU A 57 -1.44 -12.11 -0.90
CA GLU A 57 -1.92 -13.38 -0.37
C GLU A 57 -0.72 -14.26 -0.03
N LEU A 58 -0.41 -14.36 1.28
CA LEU A 58 0.89 -14.87 1.74
C LEU A 58 1.19 -16.31 1.34
N GLU A 59 0.17 -17.15 1.21
CA GLU A 59 0.30 -18.55 0.80
C GLU A 59 0.66 -18.70 -0.69
N TYR A 60 0.39 -17.68 -1.51
CA TYR A 60 0.76 -17.63 -2.92
C TYR A 60 2.14 -16.97 -3.10
N LYS A 61 2.40 -15.93 -2.32
CA LYS A 61 3.67 -15.19 -2.36
C LYS A 61 4.85 -15.97 -1.80
N PHE A 62 4.64 -16.79 -0.77
CA PHE A 62 5.72 -17.43 -0.03
C PHE A 62 5.49 -18.94 0.13
N ASN A 63 6.58 -19.70 0.02
CA ASN A 63 6.55 -21.11 0.40
C ASN A 63 6.51 -21.29 1.93
N LYS A 64 6.08 -22.49 2.36
CA LYS A 64 5.98 -22.87 3.78
C LYS A 64 7.25 -22.58 4.58
N LYS A 65 8.43 -22.90 4.04
CA LYS A 65 9.73 -22.68 4.71
C LYS A 65 9.99 -21.19 4.98
N ALA A 66 9.60 -20.30 4.07
CA ALA A 66 9.74 -18.86 4.25
C ALA A 66 8.79 -18.34 5.34
N LEU A 67 7.54 -18.84 5.38
CA LEU A 67 6.55 -18.44 6.38
C LEU A 67 6.91 -18.93 7.80
N GLU A 68 7.47 -20.14 7.92
CA GLU A 68 7.87 -20.73 9.21
C GLU A 68 9.23 -20.25 9.72
N ARG A 69 9.98 -19.48 8.90
CA ARG A 69 11.30 -18.97 9.28
C ARG A 69 11.20 -18.13 10.56
N PRO A 70 12.00 -18.41 11.62
CA PRO A 70 12.06 -17.56 12.81
C PRO A 70 12.37 -16.10 12.46
N TYR A 71 11.69 -15.18 13.13
CA TYR A 71 11.86 -13.75 12.90
C TYR A 71 12.03 -13.03 14.23
N THR A 72 13.30 -12.74 14.58
CA THR A 72 13.72 -12.28 15.92
C THR A 72 14.02 -10.79 15.98
N SER A 73 13.45 -10.00 15.06
CA SER A 73 13.53 -8.55 15.11
C SER A 73 12.78 -8.01 16.33
N GLU A 74 13.29 -6.95 16.97
CA GLU A 74 12.60 -6.24 18.05
C GLU A 74 11.28 -5.61 17.59
N HIS A 75 11.15 -5.33 16.29
CA HIS A 75 9.94 -4.83 15.65
C HIS A 75 9.09 -5.94 15.04
N SER A 76 9.32 -7.20 15.43
CA SER A 76 8.52 -8.32 14.96
C SER A 76 7.15 -8.32 15.62
N TRP A 77 6.14 -8.65 14.83
CA TRP A 77 4.76 -8.83 15.28
C TRP A 77 4.41 -10.32 15.48
N GLY A 78 5.43 -11.18 15.56
CA GLY A 78 5.28 -12.62 15.74
C GLY A 78 6.61 -13.35 15.91
N LYS A 79 6.57 -14.66 16.12
CA LYS A 79 7.76 -15.52 16.25
C LYS A 79 8.34 -15.92 14.90
N THR A 80 7.50 -15.94 13.87
CA THR A 80 7.86 -16.33 12.50
C THR A 80 7.64 -15.19 11.52
N TYR A 81 8.32 -15.25 10.38
CA TYR A 81 8.15 -14.25 9.32
C TYR A 81 6.72 -14.23 8.78
N GLY A 82 6.07 -15.40 8.72
CA GLY A 82 4.67 -15.52 8.34
C GLY A 82 3.71 -14.87 9.34
N GLU A 83 3.93 -15.03 10.65
CA GLU A 83 3.14 -14.33 11.68
C GLU A 83 3.29 -12.81 11.57
N HIS A 84 4.53 -12.32 11.43
CA HIS A 84 4.76 -10.89 11.23
C HIS A 84 4.07 -10.36 9.97
N LYS A 85 4.15 -11.08 8.84
CA LYS A 85 3.48 -10.68 7.60
C LYS A 85 1.97 -10.74 7.71
N ARG A 86 1.39 -11.75 8.36
CA ARG A 86 -0.05 -11.85 8.60
C ARG A 86 -0.57 -10.70 9.45
N HIS A 87 0.21 -10.24 10.43
CA HIS A 87 -0.15 -9.07 11.22
C HIS A 87 -0.22 -7.79 10.38
N LEU A 88 0.72 -7.63 9.44
CA LEU A 88 0.78 -6.43 8.59
C LEU A 88 -0.20 -6.46 7.41
N GLU A 89 -0.73 -7.63 7.04
CA GLU A 89 -1.57 -7.76 5.85
C GLU A 89 -3.03 -7.40 6.16
N PHE A 90 -3.60 -6.51 5.35
CA PHE A 90 -5.01 -6.17 5.45
C PHE A 90 -5.88 -7.15 4.64
N SER A 91 -7.09 -7.39 5.13
CA SER A 91 -8.11 -8.11 4.39
C SER A 91 -8.61 -7.31 3.19
N HIS A 92 -9.27 -7.98 2.24
CA HIS A 92 -9.91 -7.32 1.10
C HIS A 92 -10.94 -6.26 1.52
N ASP A 93 -11.67 -6.49 2.61
CA ASP A 93 -12.65 -5.51 3.12
C ASP A 93 -11.97 -4.29 3.71
N GLN A 94 -10.86 -4.47 4.43
CA GLN A 94 -10.05 -3.35 4.91
C GLN A 94 -9.46 -2.55 3.75
N TYR A 95 -9.02 -3.19 2.67
CA TYR A 95 -8.59 -2.49 1.45
C TYR A 95 -9.72 -1.71 0.78
N ARG A 96 -10.94 -2.25 0.74
CA ARG A 96 -12.12 -1.53 0.23
C ARG A 96 -12.43 -0.32 1.09
N GLU A 97 -12.32 -0.45 2.41
CA GLU A 97 -12.52 0.65 3.35
C GLU A 97 -11.47 1.75 3.17
N LEU A 98 -10.19 1.40 3.03
CA LEU A 98 -9.11 2.37 2.78
C LEU A 98 -9.28 3.08 1.44
N LYS A 99 -9.69 2.35 0.39
CA LYS A 99 -9.99 2.95 -0.91
C LYS A 99 -11.13 3.96 -0.81
N LYS A 100 -12.24 3.60 -0.15
CA LYS A 100 -13.37 4.51 0.09
C LYS A 100 -12.93 5.75 0.86
N TYR A 101 -12.13 5.57 1.91
CA TYR A 101 -11.62 6.69 2.70
C TYR A 101 -10.68 7.60 1.89
N ALA A 102 -9.85 7.05 1.01
CA ALA A 102 -9.00 7.84 0.11
C ALA A 102 -9.83 8.68 -0.89
N GLU A 103 -10.94 8.11 -1.40
CA GLU A 103 -11.91 8.83 -2.23
C GLU A 103 -12.55 10.00 -1.46
N GLU A 104 -12.97 9.78 -0.20
CA GLU A 104 -13.52 10.82 0.68
C GLU A 104 -12.51 11.95 0.97
N VAL A 105 -11.23 11.61 1.11
CA VAL A 105 -10.12 12.57 1.30
C VAL A 105 -9.71 13.28 0.01
N GLY A 106 -10.04 12.72 -1.16
CA GLY A 106 -9.69 13.27 -2.47
C GLY A 106 -8.23 13.03 -2.86
N ILE A 107 -7.72 11.82 -2.63
CA ILE A 107 -6.41 11.34 -3.10
C ILE A 107 -6.57 10.02 -3.88
N PHE A 108 -5.77 9.80 -4.94
CA PHE A 108 -5.82 8.53 -5.65
C PHE A 108 -5.30 7.39 -4.77
N PHE A 109 -5.88 6.21 -4.92
CA PHE A 109 -5.52 5.03 -4.14
C PHE A 109 -5.08 3.90 -5.06
N THR A 110 -3.98 3.24 -4.72
CA THR A 110 -3.56 2.03 -5.43
C THR A 110 -2.79 1.08 -4.50
N ALA A 111 -2.58 -0.15 -4.96
CA ALA A 111 -1.71 -1.10 -4.31
C ALA A 111 -0.88 -1.86 -5.34
N SER A 112 0.36 -2.22 -4.97
CA SER A 112 1.12 -3.22 -5.71
C SER A 112 0.62 -4.60 -5.32
N GLY A 113 0.05 -5.34 -6.28
CA GLY A 113 -0.20 -6.77 -6.13
C GLY A 113 1.14 -7.51 -6.19
N MET A 114 1.41 -8.36 -5.20
CA MET A 114 2.72 -9.00 -5.02
C MET A 114 2.69 -10.52 -5.24
N ASP A 115 1.56 -11.01 -5.73
CA ASP A 115 1.25 -12.39 -6.07
C ASP A 115 0.12 -12.38 -7.11
N GLU A 116 -0.28 -13.58 -7.55
CA GLU A 116 -1.20 -13.80 -8.65
C GLU A 116 -2.69 -13.69 -8.28
N VAL A 117 -3.04 -13.41 -7.01
CA VAL A 117 -4.43 -13.45 -6.49
C VAL A 117 -4.92 -12.09 -6.00
#